data_AF-A0A4U1YS05-F1
#
_entry.id   AF-A0A4U1YS05-F1
#
_cell.length_a   1.000
_cell.length_b   1.000
_cell.length_c   1.000
_cell.angle_alpha   90.00
_cell.angle_beta   90.00
_cell.angle_gamma   90.00
#
_symmetry.space_group_name_H-M   'P 1'
#
loop_
_entity.id
_entity.type
_entity.pdbx_description
1 polymer ?
#
loop_
_entity_poly.entity_id
_entity_poly.type
_entity_poly.pdbx_seq_one_letter_code
_entity_poly.pdbx_strand_id
1 'polypeptide(L)'
;MERLMNELHFINSPKAVDTIEVDIDSLPTGYYDYIDIIIETLRPLAESSPDLRATVYVQQALSVNFGHSGCSVFIGVVGSSNALASILNGFQSIPGIVARYGDSIFTKQSRRRLHIEDGLVWQQEDGATWFVPYSIEGIEETDDESDQYGEQDFEYYPSQAKVYEAGDLLKKTAAKAKDSEIDDVVNPENLVAPHSKGIYTRSRAARSDARVGSIRTTIEDVFGLPEGSVKLCGPEGKSLRSDTKIGTLRQRWGEC
;
A
#
# COMPACT_ATOMS: atom_id res chain seq x y z
N MET A 1 -5.18 -20.83 1.86
CA MET A 1 -5.39 -20.74 3.33
C MET A 1 -5.44 -19.27 3.70
N GLU A 2 -6.38 -18.84 4.54
CA GLU A 2 -6.57 -17.43 4.91
C GLU A 2 -6.65 -17.28 6.44
N ARG A 3 -6.19 -16.13 6.93
CA ARG A 3 -6.25 -15.72 8.34
C ARG A 3 -6.50 -14.23 8.47
N LEU A 4 -7.13 -13.84 9.57
CA LEU A 4 -7.28 -12.43 9.93
C LEU A 4 -6.02 -11.89 10.59
N MET A 5 -5.82 -10.57 10.48
CA MET A 5 -4.69 -9.87 11.08
C MET A 5 -4.53 -10.13 12.58
N ASN A 6 -5.63 -10.34 13.33
CA ASN A 6 -5.54 -10.58 14.77
C ASN A 6 -5.14 -12.02 15.13
N GLU A 7 -5.05 -12.91 14.14
CA GLU A 7 -4.67 -14.33 14.30
C GLU A 7 -3.17 -14.55 14.03
N LEU A 8 -2.45 -13.51 13.63
CA LEU A 8 -1.02 -13.54 13.31
C LEU A 8 -0.22 -12.64 14.27
N HIS A 9 0.96 -13.11 14.66
CA HIS A 9 1.81 -12.50 15.68
C HIS A 9 2.94 -11.68 15.06
N PHE A 10 2.56 -10.57 14.43
CA PHE A 10 3.50 -9.68 13.75
C PHE A 10 4.52 -9.04 14.71
N ILE A 11 5.76 -8.92 14.23
CA ILE A 11 6.89 -8.39 14.98
C ILE A 11 7.23 -7.00 14.46
N ASN A 12 7.26 -6.01 15.36
CA ASN A 12 7.69 -4.64 15.05
C ASN A 12 9.05 -4.34 15.69
N SER A 13 9.75 -3.32 15.17
CA SER A 13 10.95 -2.78 15.78
C SER A 13 10.72 -1.32 16.20
N PRO A 14 11.15 -0.92 17.42
CA PRO A 14 11.15 0.50 17.81
C PRO A 14 12.28 1.30 17.16
N LYS A 15 13.29 0.61 16.59
CA LYS A 15 14.44 1.21 15.90
C LYS A 15 14.28 1.07 14.39
N ALA A 16 14.98 1.91 13.64
CA ALA A 16 15.16 1.69 12.22
C ALA A 16 15.77 0.31 11.97
N VAL A 17 15.35 -0.35 10.89
CA VAL A 17 15.79 -1.69 10.50
C VAL A 17 16.54 -1.60 9.19
N ASP A 18 17.61 -2.38 9.08
CA ASP A 18 18.37 -2.49 7.85
C ASP A 18 17.51 -3.06 6.73
N THR A 19 17.77 -2.61 5.51
CA THR A 19 16.98 -2.98 4.35
C THR A 19 17.82 -3.43 3.19
N ILE A 20 17.15 -4.08 2.26
CA ILE A 20 17.59 -4.24 0.89
C ILE A 20 16.83 -3.25 0.04
N GLU A 21 17.54 -2.52 -0.81
CA GLU A 21 16.97 -1.69 -1.86
C GLU A 21 17.01 -2.49 -3.17
N VAL A 22 15.87 -2.62 -3.82
CA VAL A 22 15.72 -3.23 -5.14
C VAL A 22 15.24 -2.17 -6.11
N ASP A 23 15.87 -2.10 -7.28
CA ASP A 23 15.37 -1.33 -8.41
C ASP A 23 14.15 -2.04 -9.01
N ILE A 24 12.96 -1.47 -8.82
CA ILE A 24 11.71 -2.08 -9.31
C ILE A 24 11.69 -2.09 -10.85
N ASP A 25 12.34 -1.11 -11.48
CA ASP A 25 12.37 -0.98 -12.93
C ASP A 25 13.29 -2.04 -13.58
N SER A 26 14.10 -2.75 -12.77
CA SER A 26 14.97 -3.85 -13.21
C SER A 26 14.29 -5.23 -13.18
N LEU A 27 13.04 -5.32 -12.72
CA LEU A 27 12.31 -6.60 -12.66
C LEU A 27 12.10 -7.16 -14.08
N PRO A 28 12.40 -8.45 -14.33
CA PRO A 28 12.27 -9.01 -15.66
C PRO A 28 10.80 -9.17 -16.07
N THR A 29 10.57 -9.10 -17.38
CA THR A 29 9.26 -9.33 -17.99
C THR A 29 8.87 -10.80 -17.79
N GLY A 30 8.04 -11.08 -16.78
CA GLY A 30 7.69 -12.44 -16.36
C GLY A 30 7.38 -12.56 -14.87
N TYR A 31 7.90 -11.64 -14.04
CA TYR A 31 7.43 -11.49 -12.67
C TYR A 31 6.32 -10.45 -12.61
N TYR A 32 5.20 -10.80 -11.97
CA TYR A 32 4.07 -9.88 -11.77
C TYR A 32 4.35 -8.88 -10.65
N ASP A 33 5.07 -9.30 -9.60
CA ASP A 33 5.45 -8.44 -8.49
C ASP A 33 6.79 -8.91 -7.86
N TYR A 34 7.57 -7.99 -7.28
CA TYR A 34 8.78 -8.32 -6.50
C TYR A 34 8.46 -9.16 -5.26
N ILE A 35 7.19 -9.13 -4.82
CA ILE A 35 6.68 -9.91 -3.71
C ILE A 35 6.81 -11.41 -3.97
N ASP A 36 6.62 -11.87 -5.21
CA ASP A 36 6.70 -13.29 -5.57
C ASP A 36 8.11 -13.84 -5.32
N ILE A 37 9.14 -13.08 -5.72
CA ILE A 37 10.55 -13.41 -5.49
C ILE A 37 10.84 -13.54 -3.98
N ILE A 38 10.30 -12.63 -3.17
CA ILE A 38 10.48 -12.67 -1.71
C ILE A 38 9.80 -13.91 -1.11
N ILE A 39 8.58 -14.25 -1.55
CA ILE A 39 7.85 -15.43 -1.08
C ILE A 39 8.63 -16.70 -1.40
N GLU A 40 9.06 -16.87 -2.66
CA GLU A 40 9.85 -18.03 -3.09
C GLU A 40 11.14 -18.17 -2.30
N THR A 41 11.81 -17.05 -2.05
CA THR A 41 13.05 -17.03 -1.27
C THR A 41 12.83 -17.39 0.21
N LEU A 42 11.72 -16.94 0.80
CA LEU A 42 11.43 -17.15 2.22
C LEU A 42 10.74 -18.48 2.52
N ARG A 43 10.13 -19.14 1.53
CA ARG A 43 9.41 -20.41 1.73
C ARG A 43 10.29 -21.51 2.33
N PRO A 44 11.50 -21.81 1.83
CA PRO A 44 12.37 -22.82 2.45
C PRO A 44 12.76 -22.46 3.89
N LEU A 45 12.93 -21.17 4.18
CA LEU A 45 13.25 -20.69 5.54
C LEU A 45 12.07 -20.91 6.49
N ALA A 46 10.84 -20.64 6.04
CA ALA A 46 9.64 -20.87 6.82
C ALA A 46 9.45 -22.38 7.08
N GLU A 47 9.48 -23.20 6.04
CA GLU A 47 9.26 -24.65 6.13
C GLU A 47 10.28 -25.36 7.03
N SER A 48 11.55 -24.94 6.97
CA SER A 48 12.62 -25.51 7.80
C SER A 48 12.58 -25.04 9.27
N SER A 49 11.83 -23.97 9.57
CA SER A 49 11.77 -23.37 10.90
C SER A 49 10.32 -23.05 11.32
N PRO A 50 9.50 -24.05 11.70
CA PRO A 50 8.08 -23.84 12.03
C PRO A 50 7.83 -22.84 13.16
N ASP A 51 8.75 -22.74 14.11
CA ASP A 51 8.68 -21.79 15.24
C ASP A 51 9.15 -20.37 14.88
N LEU A 52 9.70 -20.16 13.68
CA LEU A 52 10.17 -18.86 13.24
C LEU A 52 8.99 -17.91 13.08
N ARG A 53 9.13 -16.72 13.68
CA ARG A 53 8.28 -15.58 13.41
C ARG A 53 9.11 -14.46 12.86
N ALA A 54 8.74 -13.97 11.69
CA ALA A 54 9.39 -12.83 11.08
C ALA A 54 8.43 -12.00 10.27
N THR A 55 8.58 -10.67 10.25
CA THR A 55 7.68 -9.77 9.54
C THR A 55 8.46 -8.92 8.54
N VAL A 56 7.99 -8.89 7.30
CA VAL A 56 8.58 -8.12 6.20
C VAL A 56 7.85 -6.81 6.03
N TYR A 57 8.62 -5.73 6.10
CA TYR A 57 8.18 -4.36 5.90
C TYR A 57 8.76 -3.83 4.60
N VAL A 58 7.97 -3.07 3.85
CA VAL A 58 8.41 -2.44 2.62
C VAL A 58 8.11 -0.95 2.61
N GLN A 59 8.98 -0.20 1.97
CA GLN A 59 8.76 1.21 1.64
C GLN A 59 9.19 1.44 0.20
N GLN A 60 8.33 2.06 -0.61
CA GLN A 60 8.67 2.42 -1.98
C GLN A 60 8.93 3.92 -2.05
N ALA A 61 9.92 4.30 -2.84
CA ALA A 61 10.27 5.70 -3.08
C ALA A 61 10.88 5.88 -4.48
N LEU A 62 10.76 7.09 -5.02
CA LEU A 62 11.54 7.49 -6.18
C LEU A 62 13.03 7.47 -5.80
N SER A 63 13.87 6.94 -6.68
CA SER A 63 15.29 6.75 -6.43
C SER A 63 16.12 7.11 -7.66
N VAL A 64 17.36 7.52 -7.40
CA VAL A 64 18.42 7.70 -8.40
C VAL A 64 19.65 6.85 -8.08
N ASN A 65 19.53 5.99 -7.06
CA ASN A 65 20.65 5.27 -6.46
C ASN A 65 21.29 4.24 -7.40
N PHE A 66 20.54 3.78 -8.40
CA PHE A 66 20.99 2.84 -9.42
C PHE A 66 21.54 3.54 -10.68
N GLY A 67 21.79 4.85 -10.61
CA GLY A 67 22.39 5.62 -11.71
C GLY A 67 21.39 6.08 -12.78
N HIS A 68 20.10 5.83 -12.57
CA HIS A 68 18.98 6.37 -13.36
C HIS A 68 17.84 6.76 -12.43
N SER A 69 16.97 7.65 -12.89
CA SER A 69 15.70 7.93 -12.19
C SER A 69 14.79 6.72 -12.33
N GLY A 70 14.23 6.26 -11.22
CA GLY A 70 13.33 5.11 -11.18
C GLY A 70 12.59 5.00 -9.86
N CYS A 71 11.97 3.85 -9.64
CA CYS A 71 11.32 3.51 -8.37
C CYS A 71 12.08 2.39 -7.66
N SER A 72 12.37 2.57 -6.38
CA SER A 72 12.99 1.55 -5.55
C SER A 72 12.06 1.06 -4.45
N VAL A 73 12.22 -0.19 -4.07
CA VAL A 73 11.61 -0.76 -2.87
C VAL A 73 12.68 -1.09 -1.84
N PHE A 74 12.49 -0.58 -0.63
CA PHE A 74 13.29 -0.87 0.56
C PHE A 74 12.58 -1.95 1.36
N ILE A 75 13.21 -3.10 1.54
CA ILE A 75 12.66 -4.31 2.16
C ILE A 75 13.41 -4.56 3.46
N GLY A 76 12.73 -4.43 4.60
CA GLY A 76 13.26 -4.72 5.93
C GLY A 76 12.59 -5.94 6.54
N VAL A 77 13.34 -6.71 7.35
CA VAL A 77 12.80 -7.89 8.04
C VAL A 77 13.08 -7.79 9.54
N VAL A 78 12.06 -8.09 10.35
CA VAL A 78 12.20 -8.18 11.81
C VAL A 78 11.88 -9.60 12.26
N GLY A 79 12.64 -10.14 13.20
CA GLY A 79 12.42 -11.48 13.77
C GLY A 79 13.26 -12.59 13.13
N SER A 80 14.03 -12.30 12.08
CA SER A 80 14.98 -13.23 11.50
C SER A 80 16.28 -12.53 11.12
N SER A 81 17.42 -13.03 11.63
CA SER A 81 18.75 -12.53 11.27
C SER A 81 19.18 -12.91 9.86
N ASN A 82 18.60 -13.99 9.30
CA ASN A 82 19.05 -14.58 8.04
C ASN A 82 18.13 -14.23 6.87
N ALA A 83 16.88 -13.86 7.14
CA ALA A 83 15.89 -13.59 6.10
C ALA A 83 16.32 -12.44 5.19
N LEU A 84 16.86 -11.35 5.74
CA LEU A 84 17.31 -10.22 4.93
C LEU A 84 18.37 -10.67 3.91
N ALA A 85 19.49 -11.24 4.36
CA ALA A 85 20.52 -11.74 3.45
C ALA A 85 20.01 -12.76 2.43
N SER A 86 19.04 -13.62 2.83
CA SER A 86 18.42 -14.57 1.91
C SER A 86 17.66 -13.86 0.79
N ILE A 87 16.85 -12.84 1.14
CA ILE A 87 16.12 -12.00 0.16
C ILE A 87 17.09 -11.33 -0.81
N LEU A 88 18.21 -10.79 -0.33
CA LEU A 88 19.21 -10.17 -1.20
C LEU A 88 19.75 -11.17 -2.22
N ASN A 89 20.14 -12.35 -1.74
CA ASN A 89 20.65 -13.42 -2.60
C ASN A 89 19.58 -13.89 -3.60
N GLY A 90 18.30 -13.95 -3.19
CA GLY A 90 17.18 -14.27 -4.06
C GLY A 90 17.07 -13.31 -5.24
N PHE A 91 17.04 -12.00 -4.99
CA PHE A 91 17.02 -11.00 -6.05
C PHE A 91 18.29 -11.04 -6.92
N GLN A 92 19.47 -11.13 -6.32
CA GLN A 92 20.74 -11.15 -7.05
C GLN A 92 20.96 -12.43 -7.88
N SER A 93 20.22 -13.49 -7.59
CA SER A 93 20.26 -14.73 -8.40
C SER A 93 19.56 -14.59 -9.76
N ILE A 94 18.70 -13.58 -9.91
CA ILE A 94 17.91 -13.37 -11.14
C ILE A 94 18.69 -12.42 -12.05
N PRO A 95 19.06 -12.85 -13.29
CA PRO A 95 19.79 -12.00 -14.21
C PRO A 95 19.05 -10.70 -14.55
N GLY A 96 19.75 -9.57 -14.44
CA GLY A 96 19.22 -8.25 -14.78
C GLY A 96 18.61 -7.48 -13.62
N ILE A 97 18.24 -8.15 -12.52
CA ILE A 97 17.76 -7.45 -11.32
C ILE A 97 18.93 -6.76 -10.61
N VAL A 98 18.70 -5.52 -10.20
CA VAL A 98 19.66 -4.76 -9.40
C VAL A 98 19.16 -4.62 -7.96
N ALA A 99 19.91 -5.20 -7.02
CA ALA A 99 19.59 -5.18 -5.60
C ALA A 99 20.85 -4.99 -4.74
N ARG A 100 20.74 -4.23 -3.66
CA ARG A 100 21.82 -3.89 -2.73
C ARG A 100 21.30 -3.65 -1.31
N TYR A 101 22.18 -3.52 -0.33
CA TYR A 101 21.76 -2.96 0.96
C TYR A 101 21.37 -1.48 0.80
N GLY A 102 20.24 -1.11 1.40
CA GLY A 102 19.63 0.21 1.27
C GLY A 102 19.62 1.00 2.59
N ASP A 103 18.98 2.16 2.54
CA ASP A 103 18.74 2.98 3.72
C ASP A 103 17.79 2.28 4.70
N SER A 104 18.05 2.44 5.99
CA SER A 104 17.21 1.85 7.03
C SER A 104 15.81 2.48 7.06
N ILE A 105 14.79 1.67 7.34
CA ILE A 105 13.39 2.13 7.42
C ILE A 105 12.82 1.95 8.84
N PHE A 106 11.80 2.72 9.20
CA PHE A 106 11.06 2.53 10.45
C PHE A 106 9.81 1.69 10.22
N THR A 107 9.69 0.56 10.92
CA THR A 107 8.56 -0.37 10.70
C THR A 107 7.18 0.27 10.92
N LYS A 108 7.09 1.31 11.76
CA LYS A 108 5.86 2.08 12.00
C LYS A 108 5.40 2.91 10.80
N GLN A 109 6.31 3.28 9.90
CA GLN A 109 6.05 4.11 8.72
C GLN A 109 6.05 3.27 7.43
N SER A 110 6.37 1.99 7.53
CA SER A 110 6.49 1.07 6.40
C SER A 110 5.24 0.19 6.28
N ARG A 111 4.96 -0.28 5.06
CA ARG A 111 3.87 -1.22 4.83
C ARG A 111 4.31 -2.62 5.21
N ARG A 112 3.53 -3.32 6.01
CA ARG A 112 3.74 -4.73 6.30
C ARG A 112 3.15 -5.57 5.18
N ARG A 113 3.97 -6.32 4.44
CA ARG A 113 3.51 -7.07 3.24
C ARG A 113 3.54 -8.56 3.39
N LEU A 114 4.52 -9.09 4.12
CA LEU A 114 4.67 -10.53 4.34
C LEU A 114 4.93 -10.84 5.82
N HIS A 115 4.59 -12.05 6.23
CA HIS A 115 4.85 -12.56 7.56
C HIS A 115 5.15 -14.06 7.52
N ILE A 116 6.21 -14.48 8.19
CA ILE A 116 6.50 -15.90 8.45
C ILE A 116 5.91 -16.24 9.80
N GLU A 117 5.05 -17.25 9.85
CA GLU A 117 4.52 -17.86 11.07
C GLU A 117 3.95 -19.26 10.75
N ASP A 118 4.08 -20.20 11.70
CA ASP A 118 3.63 -21.59 11.59
C ASP A 118 4.20 -22.33 10.37
N GLY A 119 5.45 -22.04 10.03
CA GLY A 119 6.14 -22.61 8.88
C GLY A 119 5.63 -22.15 7.52
N LEU A 120 4.81 -21.08 7.47
CA LEU A 120 4.20 -20.56 6.25
C LEU A 120 4.59 -19.11 6.01
N VAL A 121 4.63 -18.71 4.74
CA VAL A 121 4.76 -17.31 4.32
C VAL A 121 3.37 -16.76 4.02
N TRP A 122 2.90 -15.87 4.88
CA TRP A 122 1.63 -15.17 4.76
C TRP A 122 1.82 -13.85 4.01
N GLN A 123 0.98 -13.61 3.01
CA GLN A 123 0.92 -12.38 2.22
C GLN A 123 -0.31 -11.57 2.58
N GLN A 124 -0.14 -10.26 2.69
CA GLN A 124 -1.26 -9.35 2.88
C GLN A 124 -2.10 -9.25 1.60
N GLU A 125 -3.37 -9.65 1.69
CA GLU A 125 -4.37 -9.42 0.64
C GLU A 125 -4.96 -8.02 0.76
N ASP A 126 -5.42 -7.66 1.97
CA ASP A 126 -6.04 -6.37 2.25
C ASP A 126 -5.69 -5.84 3.66
N GLY A 127 -6.43 -4.83 4.13
CA GLY A 127 -6.19 -4.22 5.44
C GLY A 127 -6.41 -5.16 6.64
N ALA A 128 -7.06 -6.31 6.47
CA ALA A 128 -7.43 -7.23 7.54
C ALA A 128 -7.11 -8.69 7.25
N THR A 129 -6.95 -9.08 5.99
CA THR A 129 -6.86 -10.49 5.56
C THR A 129 -5.47 -10.82 5.02
N TRP A 130 -5.00 -12.00 5.41
CA TRP A 130 -3.70 -12.56 5.07
C TRP A 130 -3.89 -13.96 4.52
N PHE A 131 -3.16 -14.32 3.47
CA PHE A 131 -3.29 -15.61 2.81
C PHE A 131 -1.93 -16.24 2.53
N VAL A 132 -1.92 -17.55 2.33
CA VAL A 132 -0.74 -18.26 1.82
C VAL A 132 -0.86 -18.37 0.29
N PRO A 133 0.06 -17.78 -0.49
CA PRO A 133 0.06 -17.89 -1.93
C PRO A 133 0.40 -19.33 -2.36
N TYR A 134 -0.35 -19.88 -3.31
CA TYR A 134 -0.06 -21.17 -3.91
C TYR A 134 1.16 -21.05 -4.83
N SER A 135 2.03 -22.06 -4.84
CA SER A 135 3.17 -22.12 -5.77
C SER A 135 2.67 -22.13 -7.22
N ILE A 136 3.26 -21.29 -8.08
CA ILE A 136 2.96 -21.23 -9.52
C ILE A 136 3.57 -22.42 -10.29
N GLU A 137 3.76 -23.58 -9.66
CA GLU A 137 4.32 -24.77 -10.32
C GLU A 137 3.24 -25.66 -10.98
N GLY A 138 2.01 -25.17 -11.13
CA GLY A 138 0.89 -26.00 -11.58
C GLY A 138 -0.18 -25.30 -12.42
N ILE A 139 0.11 -24.14 -13.01
CA ILE A 139 -0.73 -23.66 -14.11
C ILE A 139 -0.21 -24.37 -15.35
N GLU A 140 -0.72 -25.59 -15.60
CA GLU A 140 -0.81 -26.05 -16.98
C GLU A 140 -1.56 -24.95 -17.73
N GLU A 141 -0.94 -24.40 -18.77
CA GLU A 141 -1.68 -23.68 -19.80
C GLU A 141 -2.66 -24.70 -20.39
N THR A 142 -3.85 -24.81 -19.79
CA THR A 142 -4.98 -25.39 -20.48
C THR A 142 -5.38 -24.37 -21.52
N ASP A 143 -4.80 -24.54 -22.72
CA ASP A 143 -5.45 -24.18 -23.98
C ASP A 143 -6.82 -24.88 -24.00
N ASP A 144 -7.81 -24.26 -23.38
CA ASP A 144 -9.22 -24.58 -23.63
C ASP A 144 -9.84 -23.35 -24.30
N GLU A 145 -9.69 -23.31 -25.62
CA GLU A 145 -10.64 -22.60 -26.46
C GLU A 145 -12.03 -23.17 -26.19
N SER A 146 -12.94 -22.35 -25.64
CA SER A 146 -14.19 -21.95 -26.30
C SER A 146 -15.26 -21.48 -25.30
N ASP A 147 -15.23 -20.20 -24.93
CA ASP A 147 -16.45 -19.53 -24.44
C ASP A 147 -17.11 -18.80 -25.62
N GLN A 148 -17.92 -19.56 -26.36
CA GLN A 148 -18.97 -19.02 -27.22
C GLN A 148 -19.94 -18.20 -26.34
N TYR A 149 -19.74 -16.88 -26.27
CA TYR A 149 -20.80 -15.99 -25.83
C TYR A 149 -21.84 -15.89 -26.94
N GLY A 150 -22.93 -16.65 -26.76
CA GLY A 150 -24.14 -16.53 -27.56
C GLY A 150 -24.68 -15.11 -27.50
N GLU A 151 -25.16 -14.63 -28.65
CA GLU A 151 -25.87 -13.37 -28.77
C GLU A 151 -27.09 -13.34 -27.84
N GLN A 152 -27.07 -12.44 -26.85
CA GLN A 152 -28.27 -11.99 -26.16
C GLN A 152 -28.32 -10.46 -26.17
N ASP A 153 -29.38 -9.98 -26.81
CA ASP A 153 -29.89 -8.62 -26.95
C ASP A 153 -29.47 -7.63 -25.85
N PHE A 154 -28.75 -6.58 -26.27
CA PHE A 154 -28.47 -5.38 -25.49
C PHE A 154 -29.44 -4.23 -25.82
N GLU A 155 -30.66 -4.53 -26.27
CA GLU A 155 -31.63 -3.51 -26.70
C GLU A 155 -32.48 -2.97 -25.52
N TYR A 156 -31.86 -2.42 -24.48
CA TYR A 156 -32.51 -1.43 -23.60
C TYR A 156 -31.52 -0.69 -22.68
N TYR A 157 -30.81 0.31 -23.21
CA TYR A 157 -30.28 1.40 -22.37
C TYR A 157 -30.54 2.74 -23.07
N PRO A 158 -31.26 3.69 -22.44
CA PRO A 158 -31.61 4.94 -23.09
C PRO A 158 -30.35 5.81 -23.28
N SER A 159 -30.07 6.09 -24.55
CA SER A 159 -28.96 6.89 -25.07
C SER A 159 -29.15 8.38 -24.80
N GLN A 160 -28.48 8.94 -23.79
CA GLN A 160 -28.19 10.39 -23.72
C GLN A 160 -26.80 10.73 -23.16
N ALA A 161 -25.88 9.78 -23.06
CA ALA A 161 -24.49 10.10 -22.74
C ALA A 161 -23.78 10.62 -24.01
N LYS A 162 -23.43 11.92 -24.04
CA LYS A 162 -22.58 12.48 -25.09
C LYS A 162 -21.18 11.88 -24.96
N VAL A 163 -20.73 11.21 -26.01
CA VAL A 163 -19.37 10.70 -26.15
C VAL A 163 -18.45 11.86 -26.54
N TYR A 164 -17.31 11.99 -25.86
CA TYR A 164 -16.24 12.93 -26.21
C TYR A 164 -15.01 12.13 -26.62
N GLU A 165 -14.34 12.52 -27.70
CA GLU A 165 -13.04 11.94 -28.06
C GLU A 165 -11.93 12.47 -27.15
N ALA A 166 -10.88 11.65 -26.96
CA ALA A 166 -9.77 11.89 -26.03
C ALA A 166 -8.99 13.22 -26.26
N GLY A 167 -9.26 13.94 -27.35
CA GLY A 167 -8.69 15.26 -27.64
C GLY A 167 -9.53 16.47 -27.18
N ASP A 168 -10.79 16.30 -26.78
CA ASP A 168 -11.69 17.42 -26.47
C ASP A 168 -11.47 18.00 -25.06
N LEU A 169 -10.96 17.21 -24.12
CA LEU A 169 -10.68 17.66 -22.74
C LEU A 169 -9.39 18.49 -22.63
N LEU A 170 -8.47 18.40 -23.59
CA LEU A 170 -7.19 19.13 -23.60
C LEU A 170 -7.32 20.56 -24.13
N LYS A 171 -8.34 20.88 -24.94
CA LYS A 171 -8.55 22.24 -25.47
C LYS A 171 -9.16 23.20 -24.44
N LYS A 172 -9.76 22.68 -23.38
CA LYS A 172 -10.47 23.48 -22.36
C LYS A 172 -9.55 24.06 -21.29
N THR A 173 -8.38 23.46 -21.07
CA THR A 173 -7.36 23.93 -20.11
C THR A 173 -6.42 24.98 -20.72
N ALA A 174 -6.12 24.89 -22.02
CA ALA A 174 -5.28 25.86 -22.72
C ALA A 174 -5.93 27.25 -22.88
N ALA A 175 -7.27 27.33 -22.87
CA ALA A 175 -8.00 28.59 -22.99
C ALA A 175 -8.12 29.40 -21.68
N LYS A 176 -7.69 28.85 -20.54
CA LYS A 176 -7.81 29.49 -19.21
C LYS A 176 -6.49 29.95 -18.60
N ALA A 177 -5.40 29.90 -19.37
CA ALA A 177 -4.04 30.27 -18.95
C ALA A 177 -3.52 31.53 -19.69
N LYS A 178 -4.40 32.52 -19.90
CA LYS A 178 -4.03 33.87 -20.32
C LYS A 178 -4.74 34.89 -19.44
N ASP A 179 -4.23 35.06 -18.22
CA ASP A 179 -4.16 36.36 -17.52
C ASP A 179 -3.60 36.13 -16.11
N SER A 180 -2.29 36.33 -15.96
CA SER A 180 -1.61 36.90 -14.79
C SER A 180 -0.09 36.81 -14.99
N GLU A 181 0.51 37.89 -15.50
CA GLU A 181 1.84 38.32 -15.02
C GLU A 181 1.63 38.73 -13.52
N ILE A 182 2.57 38.67 -12.57
CA ILE A 182 3.98 39.05 -12.53
C ILE A 182 4.62 38.33 -11.31
N ASP A 183 5.87 37.91 -11.48
CA ASP A 183 7.03 37.92 -10.54
C ASP A 183 6.80 37.99 -9.02
N ASP A 184 7.30 36.97 -8.30
CA ASP A 184 8.00 37.19 -7.01
C ASP A 184 8.90 35.98 -6.67
N VAL A 185 10.18 36.28 -6.47
CA VAL A 185 11.25 35.36 -6.07
C VAL A 185 10.96 34.81 -4.67
N VAL A 186 10.80 33.50 -4.53
CA VAL A 186 10.67 32.84 -3.21
C VAL A 186 11.77 31.78 -3.02
N ASN A 187 12.58 32.04 -1.99
CA ASN A 187 13.71 31.29 -1.47
C ASN A 187 13.45 29.76 -1.32
N PRO A 188 14.37 28.85 -1.73
CA PRO A 188 14.14 27.39 -1.74
C PRO A 188 14.16 26.69 -0.36
N GLU A 189 13.99 27.42 0.75
CA GLU A 189 14.25 26.90 2.10
C GLU A 189 12.99 26.48 2.90
N ASN A 190 11.79 26.46 2.30
CA ASN A 190 10.55 26.23 3.07
C ASN A 190 9.55 25.19 2.51
N LEU A 191 10.01 24.22 1.72
CA LEU A 191 9.19 23.07 1.31
C LEU A 191 9.42 21.84 2.20
N VAL A 192 9.14 21.98 3.51
CA VAL A 192 8.93 20.81 4.38
C VAL A 192 7.44 20.62 4.59
N ALA A 193 6.81 19.92 3.65
CA ALA A 193 5.55 19.24 3.85
C ALA A 193 5.57 17.95 3.03
N PRO A 194 5.51 16.75 3.65
CA PRO A 194 5.44 15.52 2.88
C PRO A 194 4.02 15.42 2.31
N HIS A 195 3.89 15.54 0.99
CA HIS A 195 2.62 15.31 0.32
C HIS A 195 2.24 13.83 0.39
N SER A 196 1.44 13.49 1.39
CA SER A 196 0.63 12.29 1.48
C SER A 196 -0.39 12.27 0.32
N LYS A 197 -0.02 11.70 -0.83
CA LYS A 197 -1.02 11.21 -1.79
C LYS A 197 -1.26 9.74 -1.53
N GLY A 198 -1.97 9.47 -0.43
CA GLY A 198 -2.58 8.18 -0.16
C GLY A 198 -3.55 7.83 -1.27
N ILE A 199 -3.20 6.81 -2.06
CA ILE A 199 -4.09 6.20 -3.04
C ILE A 199 -5.33 5.70 -2.29
N TYR A 200 -6.49 6.14 -2.77
CA TYR A 200 -7.83 5.95 -2.22
C TYR A 200 -8.10 4.55 -1.65
N THR A 201 -8.10 4.43 -0.31
CA THR A 201 -8.87 3.38 0.36
C THR A 201 -10.35 3.73 0.25
N ARG A 202 -11.19 2.79 -0.18
CA ARG A 202 -12.65 2.96 -0.28
C ARG A 202 -13.19 3.65 0.99
N SER A 203 -13.71 4.86 0.86
CA SER A 203 -14.30 5.60 1.98
C SER A 203 -15.64 4.96 2.36
N ARG A 204 -15.69 4.33 3.53
CA ARG A 204 -16.94 3.84 4.13
C ARG A 204 -17.38 4.78 5.25
N ALA A 205 -18.67 4.96 5.40
CA ALA A 205 -19.23 5.69 6.53
C ALA A 205 -18.79 5.01 7.84
N ALA A 206 -18.29 5.79 8.80
CA ALA A 206 -17.95 5.27 10.11
C ALA A 206 -19.18 4.63 10.78
N ARG A 207 -19.00 3.51 11.49
CA ARG A 207 -20.11 2.87 12.22
C ARG A 207 -20.59 3.78 13.37
N SER A 208 -21.88 3.75 13.67
CA SER A 208 -22.46 4.58 14.73
C SER A 208 -21.97 4.23 16.14
N ASP A 209 -21.56 2.98 16.35
CA ASP A 209 -21.01 2.46 17.61
C ASP A 209 -19.50 2.69 17.78
N ALA A 210 -18.80 3.14 16.73
CA ALA A 210 -17.37 3.44 16.80
C ALA A 210 -17.09 4.61 17.76
N ARG A 211 -15.94 4.55 18.44
CA ARG A 211 -15.48 5.63 19.32
C ARG A 211 -14.78 6.73 18.53
N VAL A 212 -14.99 7.98 18.94
CA VAL A 212 -14.32 9.17 18.39
C VAL A 212 -12.81 9.04 18.44
N GLY A 213 -12.25 8.48 19.53
CA GLY A 213 -10.81 8.24 19.66
C GLY A 213 -10.29 7.25 18.63
N SER A 214 -11.01 6.15 18.37
CA SER A 214 -10.64 5.17 17.35
C SER A 214 -10.63 5.80 15.96
N ILE A 215 -11.65 6.60 15.61
CA ILE A 215 -11.71 7.29 14.32
C ILE A 215 -10.57 8.32 14.17
N ARG A 216 -10.23 9.07 15.23
CA ARG A 216 -9.09 10.00 15.18
C ARG A 216 -7.79 9.26 14.90
N THR A 217 -7.55 8.17 15.62
CA THR A 217 -6.37 7.31 15.43
C THR A 217 -6.32 6.78 14.00
N THR A 218 -7.43 6.27 13.47
CA THR A 218 -7.49 5.79 12.09
C THR A 218 -7.22 6.91 11.07
N ILE A 219 -7.71 8.13 11.29
CA ILE A 219 -7.40 9.26 10.39
C ILE A 219 -5.91 9.62 10.50
N GLU A 220 -5.36 9.66 11.70
CA GLU A 220 -3.93 9.92 11.92
C GLU A 220 -3.07 8.87 11.20
N ASP A 221 -3.43 7.58 11.31
CA ASP A 221 -2.76 6.48 10.63
C ASP A 221 -2.87 6.55 9.10
N VAL A 222 -4.09 6.77 8.57
CA VAL A 222 -4.35 6.80 7.11
C VAL A 222 -3.64 7.96 6.44
N PHE A 223 -3.56 9.11 7.11
CA PHE A 223 -2.99 10.33 6.55
C PHE A 223 -1.55 10.62 7.03
N GLY A 224 -0.98 9.77 7.89
CA GLY A 224 0.37 9.96 8.44
C GLY A 224 0.50 11.21 9.31
N LEU A 225 -0.55 11.56 10.05
CA LEU A 225 -0.55 12.73 10.94
C LEU A 225 0.04 12.37 12.31
N PRO A 226 0.72 13.30 13.00
CA PRO A 226 1.19 13.06 14.36
C PRO A 226 0.05 12.72 15.33
N GLU A 227 0.32 11.87 16.32
CA GLU A 227 -0.67 11.47 17.32
C GLU A 227 -1.32 12.68 18.01
N GLY A 228 -2.66 12.69 18.08
CA GLY A 228 -3.44 13.77 18.68
C GLY A 228 -3.63 15.02 17.82
N SER A 229 -3.16 15.00 16.57
CA SER A 229 -3.34 16.11 15.61
C SER A 229 -4.77 16.23 15.10
N VAL A 230 -5.58 15.17 15.20
CA VAL A 230 -6.95 15.16 14.69
C VAL A 230 -7.96 15.42 15.81
N LYS A 231 -8.90 16.34 15.57
CA LYS A 231 -10.03 16.63 16.46
C LYS A 231 -11.35 16.48 15.70
N LEU A 232 -12.29 15.77 16.32
CA LEU A 232 -13.68 15.68 15.86
C LEU A 232 -14.54 16.60 16.72
N CYS A 233 -15.18 17.57 16.09
CA CYS A 233 -15.95 18.62 16.74
C CYS A 233 -17.45 18.52 16.41
N GLY A 234 -18.29 18.92 17.37
CA GLY A 234 -19.70 19.15 17.11
C GLY A 234 -19.94 20.45 16.32
N PRO A 235 -21.20 20.78 16.00
CA PRO A 235 -21.56 22.02 15.29
C PRO A 235 -21.09 23.28 16.03
N GLU A 236 -21.00 23.22 17.36
CA GLU A 236 -20.51 24.31 18.22
C GLU A 236 -18.98 24.46 18.23
N GLY A 237 -18.23 23.73 17.39
CA GLY A 237 -16.77 23.75 17.34
C GLY A 237 -16.06 23.10 18.54
N LYS A 238 -16.80 22.60 19.54
CA LYS A 238 -16.23 21.91 20.71
C LYS A 238 -15.80 20.48 20.35
N SER A 239 -14.55 20.16 20.69
CA SER A 239 -14.00 18.81 20.56
C SER A 239 -14.75 17.82 21.44
N LEU A 240 -15.10 16.66 20.87
CA LEU A 240 -15.69 15.56 21.62
C LEU A 240 -14.61 14.80 22.41
N ARG A 241 -15.02 14.15 23.50
CA ARG A 241 -14.16 13.21 24.24
C ARG A 241 -13.91 11.96 23.41
N SER A 242 -12.77 11.32 23.64
CA SER A 242 -12.32 10.13 22.89
C SER A 242 -13.23 8.91 23.06
N ASP A 243 -13.91 8.80 24.20
CA ASP A 243 -14.85 7.73 24.56
C ASP A 243 -16.25 7.89 23.94
N THR A 244 -16.54 9.07 23.38
CA THR A 244 -17.85 9.38 22.79
C THR A 244 -18.05 8.59 21.50
N LYS A 245 -19.29 8.15 21.21
CA LYS A 245 -19.63 7.39 20.00
C LYS A 245 -19.85 8.30 18.79
N ILE A 246 -19.57 7.80 17.59
CA ILE A 246 -19.83 8.50 16.32
C ILE A 246 -21.33 8.76 16.11
N GLY A 247 -22.21 7.87 16.59
CA GLY A 247 -23.66 8.12 16.57
C GLY A 247 -24.05 9.38 17.35
N THR A 248 -23.41 9.63 18.50
CA THR A 248 -23.63 10.87 19.28
C THR A 248 -23.12 12.10 18.54
N LEU A 249 -22.02 11.98 17.78
CA LEU A 249 -21.52 13.06 16.94
C LEU A 249 -22.51 13.37 15.81
N ARG A 250 -23.00 12.37 15.08
CA ARG A 250 -23.98 12.52 14.00
C ARG A 250 -25.29 13.15 14.46
N GLN A 251 -25.81 12.69 15.61
CA GLN A 251 -27.01 13.25 16.20
C GLN A 251 -26.88 14.75 16.50
N ARG A 252 -25.70 15.21 16.93
CA ARG A 252 -25.45 16.64 17.14
C ARG A 252 -25.43 17.44 15.84
N TRP A 253 -25.04 16.82 14.72
CA TRP A 253 -25.05 17.42 13.39
C TRP A 253 -26.39 17.28 12.66
N GLY A 254 -27.39 16.63 13.27
CA GLY A 254 -28.73 16.45 12.69
C GLY A 254 -28.83 15.32 11.66
N GLU A 255 -27.81 14.46 11.55
CA GLU A 255 -27.84 13.27 10.71
C GLU A 255 -28.55 12.13 11.46
N CYS A 256 -29.68 11.66 10.91
CA CYS A 256 -30.41 10.46 11.37
C CYS A 256 -29.92 9.21 10.63
#